data_AF-A0A9W8ALC5-F1
#
_entry.id   AF-A0A9W8ALC5-F1
#
_cell.length_a   1.000
_cell.length_b   1.000
_cell.length_c   1.000
_cell.angle_alpha   90.00
_cell.angle_beta   90.00
_cell.angle_gamma   90.00
#
_symmetry.space_group_name_H-M   'P 1'
#
loop_
_entity.id
_entity.type
_entity.pdbx_description
1 polymer ?
#
loop_
_entity_poly.entity_id
_entity_poly.type
_entity_poly.pdbx_seq_one_letter_code
_entity_poly.pdbx_strand_id
1 'polypeptide(L)'
;MHTSPLPQPRSSQKQLCVGVTDNGMLFAVSSVPEIAFKRLQRLYLQLVNTVPHVAGLNPRAYRLLPANQRLDQNPAKGVLDTTLIQIYLNQLPLGRRRELIHQIGTTLERVTMDLGTVSGELDYF
;
A
#
# COMPACT_ATOMS: atom_id res chain seq x y z
N MET A 1 -48.24 6.13 -15.56
CA MET A 1 -47.26 6.37 -14.47
C MET A 1 -46.06 5.47 -14.73
N HIS A 2 -44.99 6.01 -15.32
CA HIS A 2 -43.81 5.24 -15.70
C HIS A 2 -42.85 5.27 -14.50
N THR A 3 -42.78 4.18 -13.74
CA THR A 3 -41.81 4.06 -12.65
C THR A 3 -40.42 3.87 -13.27
N SER A 4 -39.56 4.88 -13.16
CA SER A 4 -38.14 4.75 -13.48
C SER A 4 -37.52 3.65 -12.62
N PRO A 5 -36.68 2.76 -13.18
CA PRO A 5 -36.02 1.73 -12.40
C PRO A 5 -35.13 2.39 -11.34
N LEU A 6 -35.16 1.85 -10.12
CA LEU A 6 -34.25 2.24 -9.05
C LEU A 6 -32.80 2.12 -9.54
N PRO A 7 -31.89 3.04 -9.17
CA PRO A 7 -30.49 2.92 -9.54
C PRO A 7 -29.97 1.58 -9.03
N GLN A 8 -29.54 0.72 -9.96
CA GLN A 8 -28.89 -0.52 -9.59
C GLN A 8 -27.69 -0.18 -8.70
N PRO A 9 -27.40 -0.97 -7.65
CA PRO A 9 -26.21 -0.75 -6.84
C PRO A 9 -25.03 -0.72 -7.80
N ARG A 10 -24.34 0.42 -7.85
CA ARG A 10 -23.12 0.54 -8.65
C ARG A 10 -22.25 -0.63 -8.21
N SER A 11 -21.92 -1.54 -9.13
CA SER A 11 -20.81 -2.47 -8.90
C SER A 11 -19.67 -1.61 -8.33
N SER A 12 -19.00 -2.06 -7.27
CA SER A 12 -17.96 -1.27 -6.62
C SER A 12 -16.89 -0.93 -7.65
N GLN A 13 -17.04 0.23 -8.30
CA GLN A 13 -16.23 0.62 -9.44
C GLN A 13 -14.89 1.03 -8.87
N LYS A 14 -13.95 0.10 -8.88
CA LYS A 14 -12.59 0.39 -8.48
C LYS A 14 -11.90 1.13 -9.62
N GLN A 15 -11.20 2.20 -9.28
CA GLN A 15 -10.43 3.00 -10.21
C GLN A 15 -8.95 2.73 -9.96
N LEU A 16 -8.23 2.41 -11.02
CA LEU A 16 -6.79 2.27 -11.02
C LEU A 16 -6.18 3.49 -11.70
N CYS A 17 -5.32 4.22 -10.99
CA CYS A 17 -4.54 5.31 -11.57
C CYS A 17 -3.20 4.75 -12.02
N VAL A 18 -2.90 4.81 -13.31
CA VAL A 18 -1.63 4.36 -13.88
C VAL A 18 -0.85 5.58 -14.36
N GLY A 19 0.45 5.61 -14.11
CA GLY A 19 1.33 6.70 -14.50
C GLY A 19 2.71 6.20 -14.91
N VAL A 20 3.39 7.01 -15.69
CA VAL A 20 4.77 6.78 -16.10
C VAL A 20 5.59 8.00 -15.67
N THR A 21 6.79 7.76 -15.17
CA THR A 21 7.74 8.82 -14.83
C THR A 21 8.69 9.10 -15.99
N ASP A 22 9.31 10.28 -15.99
CA ASP A 22 10.29 10.70 -17.01
C ASP A 22 11.54 9.80 -17.08
N ASN A 23 11.89 9.13 -15.98
CA ASN A 23 12.94 8.13 -15.90
C ASN A 23 12.50 6.72 -16.37
N GLY A 24 11.28 6.58 -16.90
CA GLY A 24 10.78 5.34 -17.50
C GLY A 24 10.16 4.32 -16.53
N MET A 25 9.90 4.67 -15.26
CA MET A 25 9.17 3.77 -14.36
C MET A 25 7.67 3.82 -14.63
N LEU A 26 7.05 2.64 -14.70
CA LEU A 26 5.61 2.46 -14.67
C LEU A 26 5.16 2.26 -13.22
N PHE A 27 4.14 3.00 -12.79
CA PHE A 27 3.55 2.82 -11.48
C PHE A 27 2.03 2.87 -11.54
N ALA A 28 1.40 2.31 -10.51
CA ALA A 28 -0.04 2.35 -10.36
C ALA A 28 -0.42 2.63 -8.90
N VAL A 29 -1.55 3.30 -8.73
CA VAL A 29 -2.14 3.64 -7.44
C VAL A 29 -3.60 3.19 -7.46
N SER A 30 -3.98 2.40 -6.46
CA SER A 30 -5.35 1.93 -6.29
C SER A 30 -5.89 2.24 -4.90
N SER A 31 -7.21 2.34 -4.81
CA SER A 31 -7.93 2.43 -3.55
C SER A 31 -7.90 1.10 -2.80
N VAL A 32 -7.50 1.13 -1.53
CA VAL A 32 -7.49 -0.04 -0.65
C VAL A 32 -8.56 0.12 0.43
N PRO A 33 -9.30 -0.94 0.81
CA PRO A 33 -10.22 -0.88 1.94
C PRO A 33 -9.50 -0.41 3.20
N GLU A 34 -10.14 0.47 3.98
CA GLU A 34 -9.50 1.12 5.14
C GLU A 34 -8.91 0.14 6.15
N ILE A 35 -9.58 -1.00 6.36
CA ILE A 35 -9.11 -2.08 7.25
C ILE A 35 -7.79 -2.68 6.76
N ALA A 36 -7.68 -2.93 5.45
CA ALA A 36 -6.46 -3.45 4.83
C ALA A 36 -5.35 -2.38 4.83
N PHE A 37 -5.69 -1.13 4.49
CA PHE A 37 -4.77 0.00 4.56
C PHE A 37 -4.16 0.14 5.96
N LYS A 38 -4.97 0.21 7.02
CA LYS A 38 -4.49 0.36 8.40
C LYS A 38 -3.57 -0.79 8.82
N ARG A 39 -3.88 -2.03 8.43
CA ARG A 39 -3.06 -3.20 8.75
C ARG A 39 -1.72 -3.17 8.01
N LEU A 40 -1.74 -2.94 6.70
CA LEU A 40 -0.52 -2.85 5.90
C LEU A 40 0.33 -1.63 6.30
N GLN A 41 -0.30 -0.52 6.69
CA GLN A 41 0.39 0.67 7.20
C GLN A 41 1.14 0.39 8.50
N ARG A 42 0.57 -0.40 9.42
CA ARG A 42 1.28 -0.84 10.63
C ARG A 42 2.48 -1.72 10.28
N LEU A 43 2.31 -2.66 9.34
CA LEU A 43 3.41 -3.48 8.85
C LEU A 43 4.52 -2.62 8.25
N TYR A 44 4.18 -1.70 7.36
CA TYR A 44 5.12 -0.76 6.77
C TYR A 44 5.93 -0.01 7.84
N LEU A 45 5.27 0.54 8.86
CA LEU A 45 5.96 1.25 9.94
C LEU A 45 6.87 0.32 10.76
N GLN A 46 6.44 -0.92 11.04
CA GLN A 46 7.27 -1.90 11.69
C GLN A 46 8.53 -2.20 10.88
N LEU A 47 8.40 -2.36 9.56
CA LEU A 47 9.52 -2.62 8.65
C LEU A 47 10.49 -1.43 8.58
N VAL A 48 9.96 -0.21 8.47
CA VAL A 48 10.78 1.01 8.48
C VAL A 48 11.64 1.09 9.74
N ASN A 49 11.10 0.72 10.90
CA ASN A 49 11.77 0.88 12.19
C ASN A 49 12.69 -0.29 12.58
N THR A 50 12.48 -1.49 12.04
CA THR A 50 13.14 -2.72 12.56
C THR A 50 14.10 -3.39 11.58
N VAL A 51 13.99 -3.10 10.28
CA VAL A 51 14.83 -3.71 9.25
C VAL A 51 15.91 -2.72 8.81
N PRO A 52 17.18 -3.14 8.68
CA PRO A 52 18.21 -2.29 8.11
C PRO A 52 17.92 -2.05 6.61
N HIS A 53 17.83 -0.79 6.21
CA HIS A 53 17.60 -0.41 4.81
C HIS A 53 18.92 -0.13 4.09
N VAL A 54 18.91 -0.31 2.77
CA VAL A 54 20.07 -0.08 1.91
C VAL A 54 20.59 1.35 2.11
N ALA A 55 21.91 1.48 2.24
CA ALA A 55 22.60 2.74 2.50
C ALA A 55 22.14 3.50 3.77
N GLY A 56 21.44 2.84 4.70
CA GLY A 56 20.92 3.48 5.91
C GLY A 56 19.81 4.51 5.65
N LEU A 57 19.20 4.49 4.45
CA LEU A 57 18.15 5.42 4.08
C LEU A 57 16.86 5.12 4.84
N ASN A 58 16.06 6.16 5.10
CA ASN A 58 14.73 6.01 5.70
C ASN A 58 13.66 5.99 4.60
N PRO A 59 13.00 4.84 4.32
CA PRO A 59 12.00 4.76 3.26
C PRO A 59 10.81 5.69 3.49
N ARG A 60 10.43 5.91 4.77
CA ARG A 60 9.33 6.82 5.12
C ARG A 60 9.69 8.26 4.79
N ALA A 61 10.90 8.68 5.13
CA ALA A 61 11.35 10.04 4.83
C ALA A 61 11.44 10.27 3.32
N TYR A 62 11.92 9.27 2.56
CA TYR A 62 12.01 9.32 1.11
C TYR A 62 10.67 9.54 0.39
N ARG A 63 9.56 9.02 0.96
CA ARG A 63 8.21 9.19 0.39
C ARG A 63 7.50 10.49 0.78
N LEU A 64 8.08 11.30 1.68
CA LEU A 64 7.48 12.58 2.05
C LEU A 64 7.64 13.58 0.91
N LEU A 65 6.56 14.27 0.55
CA LEU A 65 6.65 15.37 -0.40
C LEU A 65 7.48 16.52 0.20
N PRO A 66 8.55 16.98 -0.48
CA PRO A 66 9.24 18.19 -0.10
C PRO A 66 8.30 19.37 -0.35
N ALA A 67 7.93 20.08 0.71
CA ALA A 67 7.09 21.27 0.61
C ALA A 67 7.92 22.49 1.03
N ASN A 68 8.01 23.48 0.15
CA ASN A 68 8.66 24.77 0.46
C ASN A 68 7.82 25.63 1.41
N GLN A 69 6.56 25.24 1.65
CA GLN A 69 5.60 25.92 2.51
C GLN A 69 5.00 24.92 3.50
N ARG A 70 4.63 25.40 4.69
CA ARG A 70 3.98 24.58 5.72
C ARG A 70 2.58 24.20 5.22
N LEU A 71 2.38 22.92 4.95
CA LEU A 71 1.07 22.32 4.73
C LEU A 71 0.53 21.82 6.06
N ASP A 72 -0.80 21.94 6.27
CA ASP A 72 -1.46 21.43 7.48
C ASP A 72 -1.28 19.92 7.65
N GLN A 73 -1.21 19.19 6.54
CA GLN A 73 -0.92 17.76 6.50
C GLN A 73 -0.04 17.42 5.29
N ASN A 74 0.83 16.43 5.45
CA ASN A 74 1.59 15.90 4.31
C ASN A 74 0.66 14.99 3.48
N PRO A 75 0.41 15.31 2.19
CA PRO A 75 -0.47 14.52 1.33
C PRO A 75 -0.05 13.05 1.19
N ALA A 76 1.25 12.75 1.34
CA ALA A 76 1.78 11.40 1.25
C ALA A 76 1.32 10.48 2.39
N LYS A 77 0.77 11.03 3.50
CA LYS A 77 0.27 10.22 4.63
C LYS A 77 -0.92 9.32 4.28
N GLY A 78 -1.64 9.63 3.20
CA GLY A 78 -2.76 8.83 2.71
C GLY A 78 -2.36 7.71 1.74
N VAL A 79 -1.08 7.61 1.37
CA VAL A 79 -0.59 6.65 0.36
C VAL A 79 0.27 5.60 1.04
N LEU A 80 -0.06 4.33 0.80
CA LEU A 80 0.71 3.20 1.31
C LEU A 80 1.80 2.80 0.31
N ASP A 81 3.04 2.74 0.76
CA ASP A 81 4.15 2.19 -0.01
C ASP A 81 4.21 0.66 0.12
N THR A 82 3.58 -0.03 -0.82
CA THR A 82 3.53 -1.51 -0.86
C THR A 82 4.85 -2.13 -1.31
N THR A 83 5.71 -1.38 -2.01
CA THR A 83 6.98 -1.88 -2.54
C THR A 83 7.88 -2.36 -1.40
N LEU A 84 7.99 -1.60 -0.31
CA LEU A 84 8.81 -2.01 0.84
C LEU A 84 8.29 -3.32 1.48
N ILE A 85 6.97 -3.46 1.57
CA ILE A 85 6.34 -4.67 2.12
C ILE A 85 6.65 -5.88 1.23
N GLN A 86 6.51 -5.73 -0.10
CA GLN A 86 6.78 -6.79 -1.07
C GLN A 86 8.26 -7.21 -1.05
N ILE A 87 9.19 -6.24 -1.04
CA ILE A 87 10.63 -6.49 -0.92
C ILE A 87 10.92 -7.37 0.31
N TYR A 88 10.38 -6.98 1.46
CA TYR A 88 10.57 -7.72 2.71
C TYR A 88 9.97 -9.13 2.66
N LEU A 89 8.75 -9.27 2.15
CA LEU A 89 8.08 -10.57 2.05
C LEU A 89 8.83 -11.54 1.14
N ASN A 90 9.61 -11.04 0.18
CA ASN A 90 10.40 -11.85 -0.72
C ASN A 90 11.81 -12.14 -0.20
N GLN A 91 12.43 -11.20 0.51
CA GLN A 91 13.84 -11.30 0.90
C GLN A 91 14.06 -11.93 2.29
N LEU A 92 13.12 -11.77 3.23
CA LEU A 92 13.35 -12.27 4.59
C LEU A 92 13.00 -13.75 4.77
N PRO A 93 13.76 -14.47 5.63
CA PRO A 93 13.41 -15.83 6.03
C PRO A 93 11.99 -15.90 6.60
N LEU A 94 11.27 -16.99 6.33
CA LEU A 94 9.86 -17.15 6.72
C LEU A 94 9.63 -16.96 8.23
N GLY A 95 10.55 -17.44 9.07
CA GLY A 95 10.48 -17.25 10.52
C GLY A 95 10.47 -15.77 10.91
N ARG A 96 11.39 -14.98 10.34
CA ARG A 96 11.47 -13.54 10.59
C ARG A 96 10.25 -12.79 10.04
N ARG A 97 9.76 -13.20 8.86
CA ARG A 97 8.50 -12.68 8.28
C ARG A 97 7.34 -12.84 9.26
N ARG A 98 7.14 -14.04 9.80
CA ARG A 98 6.08 -14.33 10.77
C ARG A 98 6.25 -13.56 12.06
N GLU A 99 7.47 -13.45 12.59
CA GLU A 99 7.75 -12.73 13.82
C GLU A 99 7.34 -11.25 13.73
N LEU A 100 7.80 -10.53 12.70
CA LEU A 100 7.47 -9.10 12.54
C LEU A 100 5.98 -8.86 12.27
N ILE A 101 5.32 -9.77 11.54
CA ILE A 101 3.88 -9.68 11.27
C ILE A 101 3.07 -10.00 12.54
N HIS A 102 3.52 -10.94 13.37
CA HIS A 102 2.88 -11.26 14.63
C HIS A 102 2.97 -10.09 15.62
N GLN A 103 4.10 -9.37 15.66
CA GLN A 103 4.30 -8.20 16.53
C GLN A 103 3.30 -7.06 16.27
N ILE A 104 2.72 -6.97 15.07
CA ILE A 104 1.68 -5.98 14.74
C ILE A 104 0.26 -6.52 14.92
N GLY A 105 0.10 -7.73 15.48
CA GLY A 105 -1.19 -8.34 15.79
C GLY A 105 -1.95 -8.89 14.58
N THR A 106 -1.26 -9.45 13.59
CA THR A 106 -1.90 -10.08 12.42
C THR A 106 -1.15 -11.35 11.98
N THR A 107 -1.67 -12.03 10.96
CA THR A 107 -1.07 -13.22 10.34
C THR A 107 -0.50 -12.93 8.96
N LEU A 108 0.44 -13.79 8.52
CA LEU A 108 1.04 -13.70 7.19
C LEU A 108 -0.01 -13.90 6.10
N GLU A 109 -0.93 -14.83 6.29
CA GLU A 109 -2.02 -15.15 5.37
C GLU A 109 -2.90 -13.91 5.14
N ARG A 110 -3.21 -13.16 6.20
CA ARG A 110 -4.03 -11.95 6.09
C ARG A 110 -3.32 -10.84 5.33
N VAL A 111 -2.02 -10.65 5.58
CA VAL A 111 -1.19 -9.67 4.87
C VAL A 111 -1.12 -10.03 3.38
N THR A 112 -0.86 -11.29 3.05
CA THR A 112 -0.80 -11.77 1.67
C THR A 112 -2.14 -11.59 0.96
N MET A 113 -3.27 -11.87 1.64
CA MET A 113 -4.61 -11.64 1.10
C MET A 113 -4.86 -10.16 0.77
N ASP A 114 -4.46 -9.24 1.65
CA ASP A 114 -4.63 -7.81 1.40
C ASP A 114 -3.79 -7.34 0.21
N LEU A 115 -2.53 -7.78 0.13
CA LEU A 115 -1.64 -7.46 -0.98
C LEU A 115 -2.15 -8.06 -2.28
N GLY A 116 -2.66 -9.28 -2.26
CA GLY A 116 -3.26 -9.94 -3.43
C GLY A 116 -4.49 -9.21 -3.96
N THR A 117 -5.24 -8.52 -3.09
CA THR A 117 -6.36 -7.66 -3.52
C THR A 117 -5.88 -6.47 -4.34
N VAL A 118 -4.69 -5.92 -4.04
CA VAL A 118 -4.09 -4.81 -4.79
C VAL A 118 -3.41 -5.32 -6.06
N SER A 119 -2.67 -6.42 -5.98
CA SER A 119 -1.98 -6.99 -7.14
C SER A 119 -2.94 -7.51 -8.21
N GLY A 120 -4.05 -8.16 -7.83
CA GLY A 120 -5.02 -8.66 -8.80
C GLY A 120 -5.71 -7.57 -9.63
N GLU A 121 -5.62 -6.31 -9.21
CA GLU A 121 -6.09 -5.17 -9.99
C GLU A 121 -5.09 -4.74 -11.06
N LEU A 122 -3.82 -5.14 -10.92
CA LEU A 122 -2.75 -4.85 -11.88
C LEU A 122 -2.64 -5.91 -12.97
N ASP A 123 -3.23 -7.10 -12.78
CA ASP A 123 -3.25 -8.22 -13.73
C ASP A 123 -4.04 -7.91 -15.03
N TYR A 124 -4.58 -6.69 -15.18
CA TYR A 124 -5.23 -6.20 -16.39
C TYR A 124 -4.24 -5.84 -17.52
N PHE A 125 -2.94 -5.79 -17.23
CA PHE A 125 -1.86 -5.47 -18.18
C PHE A 125 -0.89 -6.65 -18.32
#